data_AF-A0A7C4HX65-F1
#
_entry.id   AF-A0A7C4HX65-F1
#
_cell.length_a   1.000
_cell.length_b   1.000
_cell.length_c   1.000
_cell.angle_alpha   90.00
_cell.angle_beta   90.00
_cell.angle_gamma   90.00
#
_symmetry.space_group_name_H-M   'P 1'
#
loop_
_entity.id
_entity.type
_entity.pdbx_description
1 polymer ?
#
loop_
_entity_poly.entity_id
_entity_poly.type
_entity_poly.pdbx_seq_one_letter_code
_entity_poly.pdbx_strand_id
1 'polypeptide(L)'
;MLEKEEKIQCPCGRIIESPDEYKILYLKHELKEIDILCPNDSCYLRELGYIKFEIKDGKAVFKEASFYPPFVTWNAGRLTFERAEKILKNHLKAIARKVDWSRLSVSGK
;
A
#
# COMPACT_ATOMS: atom_id res chain seq x y z
N MET A 1 10.42 -14.88 -27.10
CA MET A 1 9.87 -15.38 -25.83
C MET A 1 9.26 -14.17 -25.14
N LEU A 2 7.94 -14.02 -25.16
CA LEU A 2 7.29 -12.83 -24.62
C LEU A 2 7.50 -12.85 -23.10
N GLU A 3 8.29 -11.91 -22.59
CA GLU A 3 8.40 -11.62 -21.17
C GLU A 3 6.98 -11.37 -20.67
N LYS A 4 6.38 -12.35 -19.97
CA LYS A 4 5.10 -12.14 -19.29
C LYS A 4 5.36 -11.01 -18.31
N GLU A 5 4.80 -9.83 -18.57
CA GLU A 5 4.95 -8.68 -17.70
C GLU A 5 4.68 -9.11 -16.25
N GLU A 6 5.72 -9.05 -15.41
CA GLU A 6 5.75 -9.53 -14.04
C GLU A 6 4.96 -8.59 -13.14
N LYS A 7 3.65 -8.58 -13.34
CA LYS A 7 2.72 -7.65 -12.69
C LYS A 7 2.23 -8.20 -11.36
N ILE A 8 2.11 -7.30 -10.39
CA ILE A 8 1.45 -7.59 -9.12
C ILE A 8 -0.02 -7.90 -9.40
N GLN A 9 -0.56 -8.89 -8.68
CA GLN A 9 -1.98 -9.23 -8.75
C GLN A 9 -2.53 -9.35 -7.33
N CYS A 10 -3.72 -8.83 -7.12
CA CYS A 10 -4.51 -9.11 -5.93
C CYS A 10 -5.07 -10.53 -6.00
N PRO A 11 -5.19 -11.27 -4.87
CA PRO A 11 -5.88 -12.56 -4.83
C PRO A 11 -7.28 -12.58 -5.45
N CYS A 12 -7.97 -11.44 -5.56
CA CYS A 12 -9.23 -11.32 -6.31
C CYS A 12 -9.08 -11.36 -7.85
N GLY A 13 -7.86 -11.52 -8.37
CA GLY A 13 -7.56 -11.56 -9.79
C GLY A 13 -7.20 -10.21 -10.43
N ARG A 14 -7.39 -9.09 -9.72
CA ARG A 14 -7.08 -7.74 -10.25
C ARG A 14 -5.57 -7.54 -10.41
N ILE A 15 -5.14 -7.25 -11.63
CA ILE A 15 -3.76 -6.85 -11.95
C ILE A 15 -3.53 -5.40 -11.52
N ILE A 16 -2.37 -5.14 -10.95
CA ILE A 16 -1.92 -3.83 -10.45
C ILE A 16 -0.55 -3.55 -11.10
N GLU A 17 -0.55 -2.69 -12.09
CA GLU A 17 0.61 -2.35 -12.92
C GLU A 17 1.37 -1.16 -12.34
N SER A 18 0.64 -0.24 -11.70
CA SER A 18 1.21 0.97 -11.11
C SER A 18 0.82 1.12 -9.63
N PRO A 19 1.72 1.69 -8.79
CA PRO A 19 1.36 2.11 -7.43
C PRO A 19 0.24 3.17 -7.36
N ASP A 20 -0.13 3.80 -8.48
CA ASP A 20 -1.27 4.72 -8.54
C ASP A 20 -2.64 4.03 -8.54
N GLU A 21 -2.68 2.74 -8.86
CA GLU A 21 -3.94 2.01 -8.91
C GLU A 21 -4.45 1.58 -7.52
N TYR A 22 -3.59 1.63 -6.49
CA TYR A 22 -4.04 1.37 -5.13
C TYR A 22 -4.95 2.51 -4.67
N LYS A 23 -6.06 2.14 -4.04
CA LYS A 23 -6.92 3.12 -3.35
C LYS A 23 -6.34 3.36 -1.97
N ILE A 24 -6.24 4.62 -1.56
CA ILE A 24 -5.69 4.99 -0.25
C ILE A 24 -6.82 5.55 0.60
N LEU A 25 -7.05 4.94 1.76
CA LEU A 25 -8.09 5.36 2.69
C LEU A 25 -7.46 5.92 3.96
N TYR A 26 -7.75 7.17 4.24
CA TYR A 26 -7.35 7.83 5.48
C TYR A 26 -8.35 7.49 6.57
N LEU A 27 -7.98 6.60 7.49
CA LEU A 27 -8.79 6.35 8.67
C LEU A 27 -8.73 7.56 9.62
N LYS A 28 -9.71 7.63 10.54
CA LYS A 28 -9.79 8.70 11.55
C LYS A 28 -8.41 8.96 12.17
N HIS A 29 -8.06 10.24 12.38
CA HIS A 29 -6.74 10.69 12.82
C HIS A 29 -6.22 9.97 14.08
N GLU A 30 -7.12 9.44 14.90
CA GLU A 30 -6.83 8.67 16.12
C GLU A 30 -6.02 7.39 15.86
N LEU A 31 -6.26 6.71 14.73
CA LEU A 31 -5.61 5.43 14.42
C LEU A 31 -4.19 5.57 13.85
N LYS A 32 -3.82 6.77 13.39
CA LYS A 32 -2.49 7.08 12.81
C LYS A 32 -2.05 6.09 11.74
N GLU A 33 -3.04 5.61 10.98
CA GLU A 33 -2.88 4.59 9.95
C GLU A 33 -3.65 4.99 8.69
N ILE A 34 -3.10 4.60 7.55
CA ILE A 34 -3.67 4.82 6.23
C ILE A 34 -3.75 3.45 5.55
N ASP A 35 -4.94 3.04 5.14
CA ASP A 35 -5.11 1.75 4.49
C ASP A 35 -4.77 1.82 3.01
N ILE A 36 -4.11 0.78 2.52
CA ILE A 36 -3.83 0.55 1.12
C ILE A 36 -4.82 -0.49 0.62
N LEU A 37 -5.76 -0.08 -0.21
CA LEU A 37 -6.88 -0.89 -0.68
C LEU A 37 -6.67 -1.37 -2.13
N CYS A 38 -7.31 -2.49 -2.46
CA CYS A 38 -7.38 -3.02 -3.81
C CYS A 38 -8.16 -2.07 -4.74
N PRO A 39 -7.73 -1.88 -6.01
CA PRO A 39 -8.49 -1.10 -6.97
C PRO A 39 -9.90 -1.67 -7.25
N ASN A 40 -10.10 -2.97 -7.06
CA ASN A 40 -11.39 -3.63 -7.22
C ASN A 40 -12.25 -3.43 -5.97
N ASP A 41 -13.35 -2.66 -6.06
CA ASP A 41 -14.28 -2.38 -4.96
C ASP A 41 -14.99 -3.63 -4.42
N SER A 42 -15.16 -4.65 -5.26
CA SER A 42 -15.77 -5.93 -4.88
C SER A 42 -14.75 -6.97 -4.42
N CYS A 43 -13.49 -6.56 -4.18
CA CYS A 43 -12.46 -7.45 -3.66
C CYS A 43 -12.82 -7.95 -2.26
N TYR A 44 -12.80 -9.26 -2.03
CA TYR A 44 -13.08 -9.83 -0.70
C TYR A 44 -11.98 -9.53 0.33
N LEU A 45 -10.73 -9.31 -0.11
CA LEU A 45 -9.65 -8.87 0.79
C LEU A 45 -9.81 -7.40 1.18
N ARG A 46 -10.27 -6.56 0.24
CA ARG A 46 -10.39 -5.09 0.32
C ARG A 46 -9.07 -4.40 0.64
N GLU A 47 -8.55 -4.59 1.84
CA GLU A 47 -7.31 -4.05 2.37
C GLU A 47 -6.14 -4.96 1.99
N LEU A 48 -5.11 -4.37 1.39
CA LEU A 48 -3.90 -5.06 0.95
C LEU A 48 -2.72 -4.76 1.87
N GLY A 49 -2.76 -3.67 2.62
CA GLY A 49 -1.69 -3.22 3.51
C GLY A 49 -2.02 -1.89 4.17
N TYR A 50 -1.02 -1.32 4.84
CA TYR A 50 -1.16 -0.08 5.58
C TYR A 50 0.10 0.78 5.52
N ILE A 51 -0.06 2.05 5.89
CA ILE A 51 1.00 3.00 6.20
C ILE A 51 0.72 3.58 7.58
N LYS A 52 1.65 3.37 8.53
CA LYS A 52 1.60 3.99 9.86
C LYS A 52 2.44 5.25 9.91
N PHE A 53 1.96 6.18 10.69
CA PHE A 53 2.63 7.43 10.97
C PHE A 53 2.51 7.81 12.43
N GLU A 54 3.22 8.86 12.81
CA GLU A 54 3.12 9.45 14.14
C GLU A 54 3.06 10.97 14.02
N ILE A 55 2.51 11.63 15.03
CA ILE A 55 2.52 13.09 15.12
C ILE A 55 3.69 13.49 15.99
N LYS A 56 4.66 14.19 15.42
CA LYS A 56 5.81 14.80 16.10
C LYS A 56 5.75 16.31 15.85
N ASP A 57 5.69 17.09 16.93
CA ASP A 57 5.62 18.55 16.87
C ASP A 57 4.49 19.07 15.96
N GLY A 58 3.32 18.44 16.04
CA GLY A 58 2.15 18.75 15.21
C GLY A 58 2.23 18.27 13.76
N LYS A 59 3.35 17.67 13.33
CA LYS A 59 3.56 17.16 11.96
C LYS A 59 3.43 15.66 11.89
N ALA A 60 2.76 15.16 10.86
CA ALA A 60 2.72 13.74 10.55
C ALA A 60 4.06 13.27 9.97
N VAL A 61 4.66 12.24 10.56
CA VAL A 61 5.92 11.65 10.16
C VAL A 61 5.72 10.16 9.88
N PHE A 62 6.20 9.70 8.72
CA PHE A 62 6.18 8.29 8.34
C PHE A 62 6.91 7.43 9.38
N LYS A 63 6.30 6.30 9.75
CA LYS A 63 6.90 5.31 10.67
C LYS A 63 7.21 4.00 9.96
N GLU A 64 6.19 3.36 9.41
CA GLU A 64 6.33 2.09 8.69
C GLU A 64 5.22 1.91 7.65
N ALA A 65 5.44 1.03 6.68
CA ALA A 65 4.42 0.61 5.75
C ALA A 65 4.64 -0.86 5.39
N SER A 66 3.54 -1.60 5.23
CA SER A 66 3.61 -3.02 4.92
C SER A 66 2.38 -3.48 4.16
N PHE A 67 2.57 -4.46 3.29
CA PHE A 67 1.47 -5.22 2.73
C PHE A 67 1.17 -6.44 3.62
N TYR A 68 -0.10 -6.80 3.75
CA TYR A 68 -0.52 -7.93 4.56
C TYR A 68 -0.03 -9.26 3.97
N PRO A 69 0.25 -10.27 4.83
CA PRO A 69 0.79 -11.55 4.39
C PRO A 69 0.01 -12.23 3.25
N PRO A 70 -1.34 -12.25 3.22
CA PRO A 70 -2.07 -12.88 2.11
C PRO A 70 -1.74 -12.29 0.74
N PHE A 71 -1.55 -10.97 0.65
CA PHE A 71 -1.19 -10.29 -0.59
C PHE A 71 0.27 -10.53 -0.98
N VAL A 72 1.18 -10.56 0.00
CA VAL A 72 2.60 -10.84 -0.21
C VAL A 72 2.81 -12.28 -0.66
N THR A 73 2.28 -13.26 0.08
CA THR A 73 2.40 -14.68 -0.21
C THR A 73 1.82 -15.03 -1.58
N TRP A 74 0.69 -14.43 -1.95
CA TRP A 74 0.10 -14.62 -3.28
C TRP A 74 1.04 -14.20 -4.41
N ASN A 75 1.65 -13.02 -4.30
CA ASN A 75 2.56 -12.53 -5.33
C ASN A 75 3.89 -13.29 -5.32
N ALA A 76 4.39 -13.68 -4.15
CA ALA A 76 5.59 -14.52 -4.03
C ALA A 76 5.40 -15.94 -4.59
N GLY A 77 4.17 -16.47 -4.63
CA GLY A 77 3.86 -17.75 -5.27
C GLY A 77 3.67 -17.67 -6.78
N ARG A 78 3.25 -16.50 -7.31
CA ARG A 78 3.12 -16.25 -8.76
C ARG A 78 4.43 -15.84 -9.42
N LEU A 79 5.27 -15.13 -8.67
CA LEU A 79 6.60 -14.69 -9.05
C LEU A 79 7.62 -15.51 -8.25
N THR A 80 8.87 -15.07 -8.19
CA THR A 80 9.80 -15.48 -7.13
C THR A 80 9.64 -14.55 -5.92
N PHE A 81 9.98 -15.04 -4.73
CA PHE A 81 9.95 -14.23 -3.51
C PHE A 81 10.74 -12.92 -3.65
N GLU A 82 12.00 -13.01 -4.11
CA GLU A 82 12.88 -11.86 -4.30
C GLU A 82 12.28 -10.82 -5.27
N ARG A 83 11.66 -11.30 -6.35
CA ARG A 83 11.05 -10.42 -7.35
C ARG A 83 9.79 -9.74 -6.81
N ALA A 84 8.91 -10.50 -6.17
CA ALA A 84 7.71 -9.97 -5.54
C ALA A 84 8.06 -8.95 -4.45
N GLU A 85 9.01 -9.26 -3.58
CA GLU A 85 9.48 -8.37 -2.53
C GLU A 85 10.00 -7.05 -3.12
N LYS A 86 10.84 -7.12 -4.15
CA LYS A 86 11.39 -5.92 -4.82
C LYS A 86 10.29 -5.01 -5.37
N ILE A 87 9.31 -5.57 -6.08
CA ILE A 87 8.23 -4.80 -6.69
C ILE A 87 7.30 -4.22 -5.61
N LEU A 88 6.87 -5.03 -4.64
CA LEU A 88 6.01 -4.61 -3.55
C LEU A 88 6.67 -3.51 -2.69
N LYS A 89 7.96 -3.63 -2.39
CA LYS A 89 8.72 -2.59 -1.66
C LYS A 89 8.81 -1.29 -2.45
N ASN A 90 8.96 -1.37 -3.78
CA ASN A 90 8.92 -0.18 -4.63
C ASN A 90 7.54 0.47 -4.66
N HIS A 91 6.47 -0.33 -4.70
CA HIS A 91 5.10 0.18 -4.61
C HIS A 91 4.87 0.90 -3.27
N LEU A 92 5.22 0.28 -2.14
CA LEU A 92 5.09 0.92 -0.82
C LEU A 92 5.82 2.26 -0.73
N LYS A 93 7.07 2.33 -1.23
CA LYS A 93 7.85 3.58 -1.26
C LYS A 93 7.14 4.65 -2.11
N ALA A 94 6.58 4.28 -3.26
CA ALA A 94 5.89 5.21 -4.14
C ALA A 94 4.59 5.71 -3.51
N ILE A 95 3.82 4.84 -2.86
CA ILE A 95 2.59 5.20 -2.15
C ILE A 95 2.91 6.14 -0.99
N ALA A 96 3.87 5.79 -0.13
CA ALA A 96 4.27 6.62 1.01
C ALA A 96 4.75 8.02 0.62
N ARG A 97 5.39 8.17 -0.55
CA ARG A 97 5.79 9.48 -1.11
C ARG A 97 4.62 10.33 -1.59
N LYS A 98 3.49 9.71 -1.95
CA LYS A 98 2.29 10.39 -2.46
C LYS A 98 1.31 10.76 -1.35
N VAL A 99 1.50 10.24 -0.14
CA VAL A 99 0.70 10.60 1.03
C VAL A 99 0.85 12.11 1.29
N ASP A 100 -0.27 12.80 1.34
CA ASP A 100 -0.33 14.20 1.78
C ASP A 100 -0.22 14.29 3.30
N TRP A 101 1.01 14.29 3.81
CA TRP A 101 1.33 14.40 5.23
C TRP A 101 0.85 15.71 5.87
N SER A 102 0.62 16.76 5.07
CA SER A 102 0.15 18.05 5.58
C SER A 102 -1.29 17.97 6.07
N ARG A 103 -2.14 17.18 5.40
CA ARG A 103 -3.53 16.93 5.81
C ARG A 103 -3.66 16.15 7.10
N LEU A 104 -2.64 15.34 7.41
CA LEU A 104 -2.57 14.50 8.61
C LEU A 104 -1.96 15.23 9.81
N SER A 105 -1.32 16.37 9.55
CA SER A 105 -0.74 17.21 10.59
C SER A 105 -1.87 17.88 11.39
N VAL A 106 -1.77 17.87 12.70
CA VAL A 106 -2.77 18.50 13.56
C VAL A 106 -2.46 19.99 13.57
N SER A 107 -3.16 20.76 12.72
CA SER A 107 -3.19 22.21 12.87
C SER A 107 -4.04 22.49 14.10
N GLY A 108 -3.38 22.87 15.21
CA GLY A 108 -4.08 23.34 16.40
C GLY A 108 -5.06 24.45 16.01
N LYS A 109 -6.35 24.20 16.27
CA LYS A 109 -7.31 25.25 16.55
C LYS A 109 -7.58 25.20 18.05
#